data_AF-A0A2E9E814-F1
#
_entry.id   AF-A0A2E9E814-F1
#
_cell.length_a   1.000
_cell.length_b   1.000
_cell.length_c   1.000
_cell.angle_alpha   90.00
_cell.angle_beta   90.00
_cell.angle_gamma   90.00
#
_symmetry.space_group_name_H-M   'P 1'
#
loop_
_entity.id
_entity.type
_entity.pdbx_description
1 polymer ?
#
loop_
_entity_poly.entity_id
_entity_poly.type
_entity_poly.pdbx_seq_one_letter_code
_entity_poly.pdbx_strand_id
1 'polypeptide(L)'
;MRGAISPKDGMFYAVGSDGWGNYSLDDGSLERVRYTGRPYPMLKKVHGYENGIELKFSSKLSGKAASQTKSYFVQQWNYEYSPAYGSLEYSVKRPSQEGHDRVRVKSVKILPDQKSVFLEIPYLLPALQTHIFAELETEEGLVEMNAFATLVHLDKAKKGFAEPMPALKSRTASLRIRGSKADKERVALNTANTPKGRIRAGETLFKMFCIGCHGPEGKGLPSIAPTLHSDWVSGDREILVKVLLKGLGGQIKVNGELQNYEAAMPGFGPALGDDEIASILSYVRSAWTDAPADVTSAFVKKIRGAEKEKTGPYEAQQLWERVVRR
;
A
#
# COMPACT_ATOMS: atom_id res chain seq x y z
N MET A 1 -12.22 21.52 6.36
CA MET A 1 -13.66 21.58 6.70
C MET A 1 -13.90 22.68 7.73
N ARG A 2 -14.95 23.49 7.57
CA ARG A 2 -15.42 24.48 8.56
C ARG A 2 -16.93 24.31 8.76
N GLY A 3 -17.46 24.58 9.96
CA GLY A 3 -18.90 24.51 10.19
C GLY A 3 -19.39 25.58 11.17
N ALA A 4 -20.66 25.97 11.02
CA ALA A 4 -21.31 26.97 11.85
C ALA A 4 -22.80 26.66 12.04
N ILE A 5 -23.36 27.04 13.19
CA ILE A 5 -24.80 27.01 13.43
C ILE A 5 -25.39 28.33 12.94
N SER A 6 -26.37 28.27 12.05
CA SER A 6 -27.06 29.45 11.55
C SER A 6 -27.99 30.02 12.62
N PRO A 7 -27.90 31.32 12.96
CA PRO A 7 -28.79 31.94 13.94
C PRO A 7 -30.22 32.14 13.41
N LYS A 8 -30.46 31.95 12.11
CA LYS A 8 -31.79 32.13 11.49
C LYS A 8 -32.69 30.91 11.65
N ASP A 9 -32.11 29.72 11.54
CA ASP A 9 -32.85 28.45 11.53
C ASP A 9 -32.29 27.40 12.51
N GLY A 10 -31.22 27.72 13.24
CA GLY A 10 -30.60 26.85 14.23
C GLY A 10 -29.91 25.61 13.65
N MET A 11 -29.78 25.51 12.33
CA MET A 11 -29.20 24.32 11.68
C MET A 11 -27.67 24.44 11.57
N PHE A 12 -27.00 23.29 11.61
CA PHE A 12 -25.55 23.22 11.40
C PHE A 12 -25.24 23.13 9.90
N TYR A 13 -24.43 24.07 9.41
CA TYR A 13 -23.92 24.09 8.05
C TYR A 13 -22.44 23.79 8.06
N ALA A 14 -22.00 22.89 7.20
CA ALA A 14 -20.60 22.54 7.02
C ALA A 14 -20.17 22.83 5.57
N VAL A 15 -18.99 23.42 5.43
CA VAL A 15 -18.31 23.59 4.14
C VAL A 15 -17.02 22.78 4.12
N GLY A 16 -16.83 22.06 3.04
CA GLY A 16 -15.62 21.31 2.73
C GLY A 16 -15.15 21.64 1.32
N SER A 17 -13.84 21.65 1.12
CA SER A 17 -13.25 21.43 -0.20
C SER A 17 -12.82 19.98 -0.27
N ASP A 18 -12.59 19.48 -1.47
CA ASP A 18 -11.91 18.20 -1.61
C ASP A 18 -10.51 18.25 -0.96
N GLY A 19 -10.05 17.13 -0.42
CA GLY A 19 -8.88 17.07 0.45
C GLY A 19 -8.35 15.66 0.69
N TRP A 20 -7.29 15.54 1.50
CA TRP A 20 -6.62 14.25 1.72
C TRP A 20 -7.56 13.18 2.32
N GLY A 21 -7.68 12.04 1.64
CA GLY A 21 -8.45 10.87 2.10
C GLY A 21 -9.92 10.84 1.71
N ASN A 22 -10.32 11.67 0.74
CA ASN A 22 -11.67 11.76 0.19
C ASN A 22 -11.71 11.22 -1.25
N TYR A 23 -12.84 10.62 -1.65
CA TYR A 23 -13.12 10.16 -3.01
C TYR A 23 -14.27 10.96 -3.66
N SER A 24 -14.48 12.22 -3.26
CA SER A 24 -15.53 13.03 -3.85
C SER A 24 -15.20 13.37 -5.30
N LEU A 25 -16.25 13.58 -6.10
CA LEU A 25 -16.13 13.93 -7.50
C LEU A 25 -16.13 15.45 -7.73
N ASP A 26 -16.52 16.23 -6.72
CA ASP A 26 -16.72 17.69 -6.81
C ASP A 26 -15.72 18.45 -5.91
N ASP A 27 -15.26 19.62 -6.37
CA ASP A 27 -14.22 20.45 -5.73
C ASP A 27 -14.62 21.08 -4.36
N GLY A 28 -15.76 20.71 -3.82
CA GLY A 28 -16.22 21.09 -2.50
C GLY A 28 -17.72 20.89 -2.30
N SER A 29 -18.18 21.11 -1.08
CA SER A 29 -19.60 20.97 -0.71
C SER A 29 -20.03 22.00 0.34
N LEU A 30 -21.30 22.40 0.26
CA LEU A 30 -22.03 23.07 1.34
C LEU A 30 -23.13 22.12 1.80
N GLU A 31 -22.92 21.53 2.97
CA GLU A 31 -23.82 20.54 3.55
C GLU A 31 -24.62 21.15 4.71
N ARG A 32 -25.89 20.78 4.80
CA ARG A 32 -26.74 21.11 5.95
C ARG A 32 -27.01 19.84 6.75
N VAL A 33 -26.49 19.79 7.98
CA VAL A 33 -26.77 18.70 8.90
C VAL A 33 -27.98 19.05 9.74
N ARG A 34 -29.00 18.18 9.67
CA ARG A 34 -30.23 18.31 10.45
C ARG A 34 -30.37 17.14 11.40
N TYR A 35 -30.47 17.44 12.70
CA TYR A 35 -30.84 16.43 13.69
C TYR A 35 -32.31 16.04 13.50
N THR A 36 -32.58 14.75 13.31
CA THR A 36 -33.94 14.24 13.03
C THR A 36 -34.62 13.64 14.26
N GLY A 37 -33.91 13.48 15.37
CA GLY A 37 -34.40 12.75 16.55
C GLY A 37 -34.60 11.25 16.34
N ARG A 38 -34.41 10.73 15.12
CA ARG A 38 -34.57 9.32 14.81
C ARG A 38 -33.34 8.55 15.28
N PRO A 39 -33.51 7.37 15.90
CA PRO A 39 -32.38 6.51 16.21
C PRO A 39 -31.70 6.08 14.90
N TYR A 40 -30.37 6.03 14.92
CA TYR A 40 -29.57 5.56 13.80
C TYR A 40 -28.73 4.37 14.29
N PRO A 41 -28.77 3.22 13.60
CA PRO A 41 -27.98 2.08 14.00
C PRO A 41 -26.49 2.38 13.81
N MET A 42 -25.71 2.24 14.88
CA MET A 42 -24.27 2.50 14.87
C MET A 42 -23.50 1.32 15.45
N LEU A 43 -22.30 1.10 14.90
CA LEU A 43 -21.28 0.30 15.55
C LEU A 43 -20.80 1.03 16.82
N LYS A 44 -20.95 0.38 17.97
CA LYS A 44 -20.57 0.89 19.31
C LYS A 44 -19.26 0.33 19.81
N LYS A 45 -18.87 -0.87 19.39
CA LYS A 45 -17.64 -1.53 19.84
C LYS A 45 -17.12 -2.51 18.78
N VAL A 46 -15.80 -2.53 18.63
CA VAL A 46 -15.04 -3.60 17.97
C VAL A 46 -14.06 -4.17 18.99
N HIS A 47 -14.05 -5.49 19.18
CA HIS A 47 -13.21 -6.15 20.17
C HIS A 47 -12.55 -7.40 19.58
N GLY A 48 -11.22 -7.48 19.65
CA GLY A 48 -10.46 -8.62 19.12
C GLY A 48 -10.19 -9.68 20.19
N TYR A 49 -10.39 -10.94 19.82
CA TYR A 49 -10.00 -12.14 20.56
C TYR A 49 -9.10 -12.99 19.66
N GLU A 50 -8.30 -13.89 20.23
CA GLU A 50 -7.42 -14.79 19.45
C GLU A 50 -8.16 -15.61 18.38
N ASN A 51 -9.47 -15.85 18.55
CA ASN A 51 -10.30 -16.65 17.66
C ASN A 51 -11.42 -15.86 16.96
N GLY A 52 -11.44 -14.54 17.02
CA GLY A 52 -12.50 -13.78 16.37
C GLY A 52 -12.64 -12.33 16.79
N ILE A 53 -13.65 -11.68 16.24
CA ILE A 53 -13.97 -10.27 16.48
C ILE A 53 -15.41 -10.17 16.97
N GLU A 54 -15.62 -9.48 18.08
CA GLU A 54 -16.95 -9.10 18.56
C GLU A 54 -17.27 -7.68 18.11
N LEU A 55 -18.40 -7.53 17.44
CA LEU A 55 -18.97 -6.25 17.02
C LEU A 55 -20.25 -6.02 17.82
N LYS A 56 -20.38 -4.83 18.41
CA LYS A 56 -21.60 -4.43 19.14
C LYS A 56 -22.23 -3.23 18.48
N PHE A 57 -23.54 -3.28 18.28
CA PHE A 57 -24.33 -2.22 17.68
C PHE A 57 -25.24 -1.54 18.73
N SER A 58 -25.71 -0.33 18.45
CA SER A 58 -26.72 0.37 19.28
C SER A 58 -28.09 -0.32 19.25
N SER A 59 -28.31 -1.07 18.18
CA SER A 59 -29.59 -1.46 17.62
C SER A 59 -29.63 -2.96 17.47
N LYS A 60 -30.82 -3.57 17.63
CA LYS A 60 -30.91 -5.03 17.49
C LYS A 60 -30.73 -5.40 16.03
N LEU A 61 -29.90 -6.41 15.78
CA LEU A 61 -29.68 -6.96 14.46
C LEU A 61 -30.96 -7.69 14.03
N SER A 62 -31.47 -7.33 12.86
CA SER A 62 -32.61 -7.97 12.22
C SER A 62 -32.16 -8.63 10.91
N GLY A 63 -33.00 -9.47 10.33
CA GLY A 63 -32.70 -10.13 9.07
C GLY A 63 -31.66 -11.25 9.15
N LYS A 64 -31.46 -11.95 8.02
CA LYS A 64 -30.56 -13.11 7.94
C LYS A 64 -29.10 -12.71 7.68
N ALA A 65 -28.86 -11.55 7.08
CA ALA A 65 -27.52 -11.05 6.72
C ALA A 65 -26.56 -11.02 7.92
N ALA A 66 -27.05 -10.61 9.10
CA ALA A 66 -26.27 -10.57 10.33
C ALA A 66 -25.70 -11.94 10.75
N SER A 67 -26.28 -13.05 10.28
CA SER A 67 -25.82 -14.41 10.56
C SER A 67 -25.04 -15.07 9.40
N GLN A 68 -24.85 -14.35 8.28
CA GLN A 68 -24.23 -14.88 7.07
C GLN A 68 -22.78 -14.42 6.95
N THR A 69 -21.85 -15.36 6.78
CA THR A 69 -20.41 -15.05 6.59
C THR A 69 -20.15 -14.15 5.38
N LYS A 70 -20.92 -14.32 4.29
CA LYS A 70 -20.79 -13.52 3.07
C LYS A 70 -21.14 -12.03 3.23
N SER A 71 -21.88 -11.68 4.28
CA SER A 71 -22.24 -10.30 4.60
C SER A 71 -21.09 -9.53 5.25
N TYR A 72 -19.98 -10.21 5.57
CA TYR A 72 -18.82 -9.61 6.21
C TYR A 72 -17.58 -9.77 5.34
N PHE A 73 -16.93 -8.64 5.07
CA PHE A 73 -15.60 -8.59 4.51
C PHE A 73 -14.62 -8.17 5.60
N VAL A 74 -13.52 -8.93 5.72
CA VAL A 74 -12.46 -8.62 6.69
C VAL A 74 -11.10 -8.70 6.01
N GLN A 75 -10.24 -7.72 6.25
CA GLN A 75 -8.83 -7.75 5.85
C GLN A 75 -7.94 -7.08 6.90
N GLN A 76 -6.66 -7.45 6.92
CA GLN A 76 -5.68 -6.93 7.88
C GLN A 76 -4.39 -6.50 7.20
N TRP A 77 -3.76 -5.48 7.77
CA TRP A 77 -2.43 -5.03 7.38
C TRP A 77 -1.72 -4.29 8.52
N ASN A 78 -0.42 -4.14 8.34
CA ASN A 78 0.46 -3.38 9.20
C ASN A 78 1.12 -2.26 8.42
N TYR A 79 1.50 -1.21 9.12
CA TYR A 79 2.32 -0.13 8.58
C TYR A 79 3.79 -0.34 8.91
N GLU A 80 4.65 0.16 8.03
CA GLU A 80 6.06 0.37 8.33
C GLU A 80 6.29 1.85 8.60
N TYR A 81 6.74 2.17 9.82
CA TYR A 81 7.08 3.53 10.20
C TYR A 81 8.37 3.96 9.50
N SER A 82 8.28 5.03 8.73
CA SER A 82 9.41 5.61 8.01
C SER A 82 9.22 7.13 7.89
N PRO A 83 10.29 7.89 7.61
CA PRO A 83 10.19 9.32 7.34
C PRO A 83 9.55 9.63 5.97
N ALA A 84 9.27 8.63 5.14
CA ALA A 84 8.60 8.83 3.86
C ALA A 84 7.15 9.27 4.08
N TYR A 85 6.65 10.09 3.17
CA TYR A 85 5.28 10.56 3.21
C TYR A 85 4.31 9.44 2.83
N GLY A 86 3.31 9.22 3.70
CA GLY A 86 2.43 8.05 3.63
C GLY A 86 3.07 6.79 4.25
N SER A 87 2.22 5.86 4.69
CA SER A 87 2.68 4.58 5.22
C SER A 87 2.26 3.48 4.26
N LEU A 88 3.25 2.79 3.68
CA LEU A 88 2.97 1.60 2.89
C LEU A 88 2.26 0.56 3.76
N GLU A 89 1.35 -0.17 3.13
CA GLU A 89 0.48 -1.16 3.77
C GLU A 89 1.04 -2.55 3.53
N TYR A 90 1.37 -3.28 4.60
CA TYR A 90 2.05 -4.57 4.54
C TYR A 90 1.19 -5.70 5.09
N SER A 91 1.30 -6.86 4.45
CA SER A 91 0.67 -8.11 4.89
C SER A 91 1.12 -8.45 6.31
N VAL A 92 0.16 -8.75 7.17
CA VAL A 92 0.41 -9.24 8.53
C VAL A 92 1.04 -10.63 8.49
N LYS A 93 0.59 -11.48 7.56
CA LYS A 93 1.10 -12.85 7.35
C LYS A 93 2.48 -12.87 6.71
N ARG A 94 2.76 -11.90 5.84
CA ARG A 94 4.02 -11.76 5.10
C ARG A 94 4.53 -10.32 5.27
N PRO A 95 5.17 -9.98 6.40
CA PRO A 95 5.54 -8.61 6.71
C PRO A 95 6.40 -7.92 5.64
N SER A 96 7.20 -8.66 4.88
CA SER A 96 8.00 -8.11 3.78
C SER A 96 7.22 -7.85 2.49
N GLN A 97 5.93 -8.13 2.45
CA GLN A 97 5.09 -7.99 1.27
C GLN A 97 4.03 -6.90 1.49
N GLU A 98 3.99 -5.94 0.58
CA GLU A 98 2.91 -4.96 0.50
C GLU A 98 1.56 -5.61 0.15
N GLY A 99 0.49 -5.04 0.71
CA GLY A 99 -0.90 -5.41 0.47
C GLY A 99 -1.62 -5.91 1.72
N HIS A 100 -2.89 -6.24 1.53
CA HIS A 100 -3.79 -6.63 2.61
C HIS A 100 -4.01 -8.14 2.62
N ASP A 101 -4.04 -8.71 3.83
CA ASP A 101 -4.43 -10.09 4.01
C ASP A 101 -5.94 -10.18 4.13
N ARG A 102 -6.60 -10.80 3.16
CA ARG A 102 -8.00 -11.18 3.33
C ARG A 102 -8.11 -12.19 4.47
N VAL A 103 -9.00 -11.88 5.39
CA VAL A 103 -9.31 -12.71 6.55
C VAL A 103 -10.70 -13.30 6.31
N ARG A 104 -10.73 -14.61 6.06
CA ARG A 104 -12.00 -15.32 5.91
C ARG A 104 -12.75 -15.35 7.27
N VAL A 105 -14.06 -15.25 7.22
CA VAL A 105 -14.91 -15.45 8.39
C VAL A 105 -15.39 -16.90 8.35
N LYS A 106 -15.07 -17.69 9.38
CA LYS A 106 -15.43 -19.12 9.42
C LYS A 106 -16.91 -19.29 9.67
N SER A 107 -17.42 -18.62 10.70
CA SER A 107 -18.84 -18.58 11.04
C SER A 107 -19.18 -17.25 11.69
N VAL A 108 -20.47 -16.95 11.77
CA VAL A 108 -20.99 -15.73 12.39
C VAL A 108 -22.07 -16.13 13.37
N LYS A 109 -22.00 -15.61 14.60
CA LYS A 109 -22.98 -15.89 15.63
C LYS A 109 -23.48 -14.59 16.26
N ILE A 110 -24.79 -14.37 16.16
CA ILE A 110 -25.45 -13.31 16.92
C ILE A 110 -25.44 -13.72 18.40
N LEU A 111 -24.99 -12.82 19.26
CA LEU A 111 -24.88 -13.05 20.70
C LEU A 111 -26.26 -12.88 21.38
N PRO A 112 -26.44 -13.37 22.62
CA PRO A 112 -27.74 -13.36 23.29
C PRO A 112 -28.39 -11.98 23.46
N ASP A 113 -27.61 -10.89 23.45
CA ASP A 113 -28.13 -9.52 23.53
C ASP A 113 -28.83 -9.05 22.24
N GLN A 114 -28.72 -9.82 21.14
CA GLN A 114 -29.20 -9.53 19.79
C GLN A 114 -28.66 -8.23 19.19
N LYS A 115 -27.73 -7.56 19.86
CA LYS A 115 -27.08 -6.32 19.44
C LYS A 115 -25.61 -6.54 19.12
N SER A 116 -25.08 -7.72 19.44
CA SER A 116 -23.71 -8.07 19.21
C SER A 116 -23.61 -9.29 18.30
N VAL A 117 -22.56 -9.32 17.49
CA VAL A 117 -22.22 -10.45 16.64
C VAL A 117 -20.76 -10.82 16.87
N PHE A 118 -20.49 -12.13 16.92
CA PHE A 118 -19.15 -12.66 16.95
C PHE A 118 -18.81 -13.25 15.58
N LEU A 119 -17.80 -12.66 14.95
CA LEU A 119 -17.17 -13.18 13.74
C LEU A 119 -16.11 -14.19 14.17
N GLU A 120 -16.39 -15.48 13.98
CA GLU A 120 -15.45 -16.54 14.30
C GLU A 120 -14.34 -16.58 13.23
N ILE A 121 -13.13 -16.24 13.64
CA ILE A 121 -11.95 -16.12 12.78
C ILE A 121 -10.77 -16.78 13.50
N PRO A 122 -10.58 -18.11 13.34
CA PRO A 122 -9.50 -18.82 14.03
C PRO A 122 -8.11 -18.27 13.70
N TYR A 123 -7.90 -17.76 12.49
CA TYR A 123 -6.63 -17.24 11.98
C TYR A 123 -6.50 -15.72 12.09
N LEU A 124 -7.19 -15.11 13.05
CA LEU A 124 -7.03 -13.70 13.32
C LEU A 124 -5.64 -13.45 13.89
N LEU A 125 -4.93 -12.49 13.30
CA LEU A 125 -3.62 -12.06 13.79
C LEU A 125 -3.76 -10.70 14.47
N PRO A 126 -2.94 -10.38 15.49
CA PRO A 126 -2.79 -9.01 15.95
C PRO A 126 -2.30 -8.13 14.79
N ALA A 127 -2.92 -6.96 14.59
CA ALA A 127 -2.63 -6.08 13.46
C ALA A 127 -2.82 -4.59 13.82
N LEU A 128 -2.03 -3.72 13.19
CA LEU A 128 -2.17 -2.26 13.31
C LEU A 128 -3.48 -1.78 12.68
N GLN A 129 -3.93 -2.45 11.62
CA GLN A 129 -5.18 -2.15 10.97
C GLN A 129 -5.97 -3.41 10.60
N THR A 130 -7.25 -3.41 10.95
CA THR A 130 -8.25 -4.42 10.60
C THR A 130 -9.45 -3.71 10.01
N HIS A 131 -9.66 -3.86 8.71
CA HIS A 131 -10.85 -3.34 8.04
C HIS A 131 -11.94 -4.39 8.06
N ILE A 132 -13.13 -3.97 8.46
CA ILE A 132 -14.34 -4.78 8.57
C ILE A 132 -15.45 -4.03 7.87
N PHE A 133 -15.97 -4.62 6.79
CA PHE A 133 -17.10 -4.08 6.04
C PHE A 133 -18.30 -5.03 6.14
N ALA A 134 -19.49 -4.47 6.37
CA ALA A 134 -20.74 -5.21 6.32
C ALA A 134 -21.95 -4.30 6.07
N GLU A 135 -22.93 -4.82 5.35
CA GLU A 135 -24.27 -4.22 5.22
C GLU A 135 -25.26 -5.10 5.98
N LEU A 136 -25.85 -4.58 7.05
CA LEU A 136 -26.71 -5.33 7.96
C LEU A 136 -28.06 -4.66 8.13
N GLU A 137 -29.08 -5.46 8.42
CA GLU A 137 -30.39 -4.97 8.82
C GLU A 137 -30.46 -4.86 10.35
N THR A 138 -31.12 -3.81 10.83
CA THR A 138 -31.43 -3.62 12.25
C THR A 138 -32.91 -3.27 12.43
N GLU A 139 -33.43 -3.32 13.65
CA GLU A 139 -34.80 -2.85 13.94
C GLU A 139 -35.01 -1.37 13.57
N GLU A 140 -33.94 -0.57 13.60
CA GLU A 140 -33.95 0.86 13.24
C GLU A 140 -33.58 1.15 11.78
N GLY A 141 -33.36 0.12 10.95
CA GLY A 141 -33.06 0.23 9.52
C GLY A 141 -31.72 -0.40 9.11
N LEU A 142 -31.28 -0.11 7.88
CA LEU A 142 -30.01 -0.60 7.35
C LEU A 142 -28.81 0.12 8.02
N VAL A 143 -27.77 -0.64 8.31
CA VAL A 143 -26.46 -0.13 8.72
C VAL A 143 -25.40 -0.61 7.75
N GLU A 144 -24.74 0.35 7.09
CA GLU A 144 -23.49 0.10 6.39
C GLU A 144 -22.34 0.37 7.36
N MET A 145 -21.62 -0.69 7.70
CA MET A 145 -20.47 -0.63 8.58
C MET A 145 -19.21 -0.65 7.72
N ASN A 146 -18.41 0.40 7.81
CA ASN A 146 -17.08 0.48 7.23
C ASN A 146 -16.07 0.83 8.34
N ALA A 147 -15.63 -0.19 9.08
CA ALA A 147 -14.87 -0.02 10.31
C ALA A 147 -13.38 -0.32 10.09
N PHE A 148 -12.51 0.60 10.54
CA PHE A 148 -11.06 0.46 10.58
C PHE A 148 -10.60 0.39 12.03
N ALA A 149 -10.27 -0.81 12.51
CA ALA A 149 -9.95 -1.07 13.91
C ALA A 149 -8.47 -1.45 14.11
N THR A 150 -7.84 -0.82 15.10
CA THR A 150 -6.51 -1.19 15.57
C THR A 150 -6.61 -2.35 16.57
N LEU A 151 -6.31 -3.56 16.10
CA LEU A 151 -6.34 -4.79 16.91
C LEU A 151 -4.93 -5.27 17.24
N VAL A 152 -4.12 -4.38 17.80
CA VAL A 152 -2.72 -4.67 18.15
C VAL A 152 -2.61 -5.62 19.34
N HIS A 153 -3.64 -5.75 20.15
CA HIS A 153 -3.74 -6.72 21.24
C HIS A 153 -5.01 -7.55 21.08
N LEU A 154 -4.87 -8.87 21.16
CA LEU A 154 -6.01 -9.80 21.18
C LEU A 154 -6.20 -10.38 22.58
N ASP A 155 -7.44 -10.33 23.06
CA ASP A 155 -7.82 -11.06 24.28
C ASP A 155 -7.81 -12.57 24.05
N LYS A 156 -7.73 -13.34 25.15
CA LYS A 156 -7.79 -14.81 25.07
C LYS A 156 -9.02 -15.28 24.28
N ALA A 157 -8.88 -16.38 23.55
CA ALA A 157 -9.96 -17.00 22.80
C ALA A 157 -11.32 -16.96 23.54
N LYS A 158 -12.35 -16.46 22.86
CA LYS A 158 -13.71 -16.41 23.42
C LYS A 158 -14.24 -17.84 23.53
N LYS A 159 -14.63 -18.24 24.74
CA LYS A 159 -15.17 -19.58 25.03
C LYS A 159 -16.41 -19.89 24.20
N GLY A 160 -16.58 -21.15 23.79
CA GLY A 160 -17.74 -21.60 23.02
C GLY A 160 -17.64 -21.35 21.51
N PHE A 161 -16.44 -21.00 21.03
CA PHE A 161 -16.09 -20.84 19.62
C PHE A 161 -14.83 -21.66 19.33
N ALA A 162 -14.48 -21.79 18.05
CA ALA A 162 -13.31 -22.52 17.59
C ALA A 162 -12.02 -22.01 18.24
N GLU A 163 -11.08 -22.93 18.40
CA GLU A 163 -9.74 -22.60 18.89
C GLU A 163 -8.96 -21.74 17.88
N PRO A 164 -8.08 -20.84 18.36
CA PRO A 164 -7.17 -20.07 17.50
C PRO A 164 -6.25 -20.96 16.67
N MET A 165 -5.99 -20.58 15.41
CA MET A 165 -5.17 -21.30 14.45
C MET A 165 -4.41 -20.33 13.52
N PRO A 166 -3.07 -20.24 13.59
CA PRO A 166 -2.17 -21.03 14.42
C PRO A 166 -2.21 -20.59 15.89
N ALA A 167 -1.64 -21.40 16.79
CA ALA A 167 -1.33 -20.95 18.14
C ALA A 167 -0.39 -19.73 18.04
N LEU A 168 -0.89 -18.57 18.47
CA LEU A 168 -0.16 -17.32 18.36
C LEU A 168 1.03 -17.33 19.32
N LYS A 169 2.24 -17.13 18.79
CA LYS A 169 3.44 -16.93 19.63
C LYS A 169 3.35 -15.63 20.44
N SER A 170 2.63 -14.64 19.91
CA SER A 170 2.36 -13.35 20.54
C SER A 170 0.94 -12.92 20.22
N ARG A 171 0.23 -12.43 21.24
CA ARG A 171 -1.09 -11.76 21.10
C ARG A 171 -0.97 -10.27 20.82
N THR A 172 0.26 -9.79 20.61
CA THR A 172 0.59 -8.39 20.41
C THR A 172 1.29 -8.19 19.07
N ALA A 173 0.82 -7.23 18.27
CA ALA A 173 1.54 -6.67 17.13
C ALA A 173 2.41 -5.51 17.59
N SER A 174 3.57 -5.36 16.97
CA SER A 174 4.49 -4.24 17.23
C SER A 174 4.68 -3.44 15.95
N LEU A 175 4.79 -2.11 16.11
CA LEU A 175 5.12 -1.22 15.01
C LEU A 175 6.52 -1.55 14.48
N ARG A 176 6.64 -1.63 13.15
CA ARG A 176 7.93 -1.79 12.48
C ARG A 176 8.51 -0.40 12.20
N ILE A 177 9.80 -0.22 12.46
CA ILE A 177 10.52 1.04 12.23
C ILE A 177 11.62 0.76 11.21
N ARG A 178 11.53 1.39 10.03
CA ARG A 178 12.48 1.21 8.92
C ARG A 178 13.90 1.56 9.39
N GLY A 179 14.82 0.61 9.29
CA GLY A 179 16.24 0.78 9.61
C GLY A 179 16.65 0.32 11.02
N SER A 180 15.75 -0.34 11.75
CA SER A 180 16.05 -0.91 13.06
C SER A 180 17.00 -2.13 12.97
N LYS A 181 17.70 -2.48 14.06
CA LYS A 181 18.56 -3.69 14.11
C LYS A 181 17.81 -4.98 13.72
N ALA A 182 16.49 -5.03 13.95
CA ALA A 182 15.63 -6.16 13.58
C ALA A 182 15.36 -6.28 12.06
N ASP A 183 15.57 -5.20 11.28
CA ASP A 183 15.46 -5.24 9.81
C ASP A 183 16.70 -5.87 9.16
N LYS A 184 17.88 -5.76 9.80
CA LYS A 184 19.14 -6.33 9.27
C LYS A 184 19.17 -7.86 9.25
N GLU A 185 18.38 -8.51 10.10
CA GLU A 185 18.23 -9.98 10.12
C GLU A 185 17.07 -10.50 9.24
N ARG A 186 16.26 -9.62 8.62
CA ARG A 186 14.99 -10.03 7.99
C ARG A 186 14.86 -9.73 6.49
N VAL A 187 15.92 -9.23 5.85
CA VAL A 187 16.01 -9.17 4.38
C VAL A 187 16.34 -10.57 3.83
N ALA A 188 15.40 -11.50 3.97
CA ALA A 188 15.45 -12.82 3.32
C ALA A 188 14.07 -13.50 3.29
N LEU A 189 13.03 -12.87 2.74
CA LEU A 189 11.75 -13.56 2.44
C LEU A 189 11.20 -13.22 1.05
N ASN A 190 11.92 -13.73 0.04
CA ASN A 190 11.49 -14.53 -1.11
C ASN A 190 10.37 -14.15 -2.11
N THR A 191 9.67 -13.02 -2.02
CA THR A 191 8.81 -12.61 -3.17
C THR A 191 9.60 -11.83 -4.23
N ALA A 192 10.48 -10.91 -3.84
CA ALA A 192 11.44 -10.24 -4.76
C ALA A 192 12.59 -11.16 -5.25
N ASN A 193 12.82 -12.31 -4.60
CA ASN A 193 13.82 -13.29 -5.06
C ASN A 193 13.33 -14.18 -6.19
N THR A 194 12.01 -14.22 -6.46
CA THR A 194 11.51 -14.85 -7.69
C THR A 194 11.49 -13.82 -8.82
N PRO A 195 11.79 -14.21 -10.08
CA PRO A 195 11.69 -13.28 -11.22
C PRO A 195 10.30 -12.60 -11.32
N LYS A 196 9.21 -13.36 -11.13
CA LYS A 196 7.84 -12.83 -11.21
C LYS A 196 7.52 -11.83 -10.09
N GLY A 197 7.90 -12.13 -8.85
CA GLY A 197 7.61 -11.22 -7.74
C GLY A 197 8.47 -9.95 -7.79
N ARG A 198 9.69 -10.02 -8.35
CA ARG A 198 10.53 -8.85 -8.61
C ARG A 198 9.88 -7.89 -9.60
N ILE A 199 9.33 -8.40 -10.70
CA ILE A 199 8.60 -7.62 -11.72
C ILE A 199 7.36 -6.95 -11.12
N ARG A 200 6.55 -7.69 -10.34
CA ARG A 200 5.34 -7.13 -9.71
C ARG A 200 5.65 -6.01 -8.71
N ALA A 201 6.68 -6.19 -7.89
CA ALA A 201 7.14 -5.14 -6.98
C ALA A 201 7.67 -3.92 -7.77
N GLY A 202 8.40 -4.18 -8.86
CA GLY A 202 8.90 -3.14 -9.77
C GLY A 202 7.80 -2.31 -10.41
N GLU A 203 6.68 -2.91 -10.80
CA GLU A 203 5.53 -2.20 -11.35
C GLU A 203 4.96 -1.18 -10.35
N THR A 204 4.85 -1.59 -9.09
CA THR A 204 4.32 -0.73 -8.02
C THR A 204 5.26 0.44 -7.77
N LEU A 205 6.56 0.16 -7.63
CA LEU A 205 7.59 1.18 -7.45
C LEU A 205 7.69 2.12 -8.65
N PHE A 206 7.54 1.62 -9.88
CA PHE A 206 7.51 2.44 -11.09
C PHE A 206 6.36 3.45 -11.06
N LYS A 207 5.16 3.01 -10.65
CA LYS A 207 3.99 3.90 -10.49
C LYS A 207 4.20 4.97 -9.43
N MET A 208 5.01 4.70 -8.41
CA MET A 208 5.28 5.67 -7.35
C MET A 208 6.35 6.69 -7.72
N PHE A 209 7.46 6.24 -8.34
CA PHE A 209 8.66 7.07 -8.50
C PHE A 209 8.90 7.55 -9.94
N CYS A 210 8.42 6.83 -10.94
CA CYS A 210 8.87 7.00 -12.32
C CYS A 210 7.77 7.55 -13.25
N ILE A 211 6.50 7.22 -12.97
CA ILE A 211 5.36 7.54 -13.85
C ILE A 211 5.20 9.04 -14.11
N GLY A 212 5.53 9.89 -13.13
CA GLY A 212 5.33 11.34 -13.24
C GLY A 212 6.15 11.98 -14.37
N CYS A 213 7.27 11.36 -14.76
CA CYS A 213 8.11 11.83 -15.85
C CYS A 213 8.03 10.90 -17.07
N HIS A 214 8.11 9.58 -16.88
CA HIS A 214 8.16 8.61 -17.98
C HIS A 214 6.77 8.18 -18.49
N GLY A 215 5.70 8.56 -17.81
CA GLY A 215 4.32 8.21 -18.14
C GLY A 215 3.93 6.76 -17.80
N PRO A 216 2.62 6.45 -17.77
CA PRO A 216 2.09 5.12 -17.44
C PRO A 216 2.57 4.02 -18.38
N GLU A 217 2.77 4.36 -19.65
CA GLU A 217 3.21 3.43 -20.69
C GLU A 217 4.73 3.50 -20.94
N GLY A 218 5.49 4.26 -20.15
CA GLY A 218 6.93 4.40 -20.33
C GLY A 218 7.34 5.12 -21.63
N LYS A 219 6.43 5.83 -22.31
CA LYS A 219 6.69 6.54 -23.56
C LYS A 219 7.50 7.84 -23.40
N GLY A 220 7.71 8.27 -22.16
CA GLY A 220 8.33 9.56 -21.88
C GLY A 220 7.36 10.73 -22.08
N LEU A 221 7.82 11.92 -21.72
CA LEU A 221 7.13 13.18 -21.93
C LEU A 221 8.09 14.11 -22.68
N PRO A 222 7.69 14.70 -23.83
CA PRO A 222 8.54 15.60 -24.59
C PRO A 222 9.18 16.67 -23.71
N SER A 223 10.49 16.88 -23.87
CA SER A 223 11.31 17.83 -23.12
C SER A 223 11.46 17.57 -21.60
N ILE A 224 10.77 16.57 -21.04
CA ILE A 224 10.83 16.23 -19.60
C ILE A 224 11.62 14.96 -19.38
N ALA A 225 11.25 13.87 -20.05
CA ALA A 225 11.93 12.58 -19.90
C ALA A 225 11.86 11.72 -21.16
N PRO A 226 12.92 10.94 -21.45
CA PRO A 226 12.96 10.07 -22.61
C PRO A 226 12.03 8.87 -22.46
N THR A 227 11.74 8.25 -23.62
CA THR A 227 11.07 6.97 -23.67
C THR A 227 11.93 5.86 -23.03
N LEU A 228 11.27 5.00 -22.27
CA LEU A 228 11.83 3.76 -21.72
C LEU A 228 11.74 2.60 -22.72
N HIS A 229 11.11 2.80 -23.87
CA HIS A 229 11.12 1.87 -25.01
C HIS A 229 12.41 2.09 -25.79
N SER A 230 13.56 1.91 -25.14
CA SER A 230 14.85 2.39 -25.66
C SER A 230 15.99 1.39 -25.62
N ASP A 231 17.00 1.65 -26.46
CA ASP A 231 18.33 1.04 -26.44
C ASP A 231 19.02 1.11 -25.07
N TRP A 232 18.81 2.20 -24.32
CA TRP A 232 19.25 2.31 -22.91
C TRP A 232 18.63 1.23 -22.01
N VAL A 233 17.33 0.99 -22.17
CA VAL A 233 16.61 0.01 -21.35
C VAL A 233 16.90 -1.42 -21.78
N SER A 234 16.98 -1.67 -23.09
CA SER A 234 17.23 -3.02 -23.62
C SER A 234 18.70 -3.45 -23.55
N GLY A 235 19.63 -2.48 -23.51
CA GLY A 235 21.08 -2.68 -23.49
C GLY A 235 21.66 -3.15 -22.15
N ASP A 236 22.84 -2.64 -21.80
CA ASP A 236 23.59 -3.06 -20.62
C ASP A 236 22.89 -2.66 -19.31
N ARG A 237 22.41 -3.67 -18.58
CA ARG A 237 21.73 -3.49 -17.29
C ARG A 237 22.59 -2.79 -16.23
N GLU A 238 23.91 -2.82 -16.32
CA GLU A 238 24.80 -2.08 -15.41
C GLU A 238 24.57 -0.57 -15.53
N ILE A 239 24.39 -0.08 -16.75
CA ILE A 239 24.17 1.35 -17.03
C ILE A 239 22.88 1.81 -16.37
N LEU A 240 21.81 1.03 -16.47
CA LEU A 240 20.55 1.35 -15.82
C LEU A 240 20.68 1.44 -14.30
N VAL A 241 21.47 0.55 -13.69
CA VAL A 241 21.75 0.62 -12.24
C VAL A 241 22.51 1.91 -11.91
N LYS A 242 23.51 2.29 -12.70
CA LYS A 242 24.26 3.54 -12.52
C LYS A 242 23.37 4.78 -12.64
N VAL A 243 22.53 4.81 -13.68
CA VAL A 243 21.54 5.88 -13.91
C VAL A 243 20.58 5.99 -12.74
N LEU A 244 19.99 4.89 -12.27
CA LEU A 244 19.02 4.96 -11.17
C LEU A 244 19.69 5.32 -9.83
N LEU A 245 20.95 4.91 -9.62
CA LEU A 245 21.70 5.25 -8.40
C LEU A 245 22.11 6.73 -8.36
N LYS A 246 22.58 7.29 -9.48
CA LYS A 246 23.30 8.57 -9.51
C LYS A 246 22.59 9.68 -10.28
N GLY A 247 21.67 9.32 -11.17
CA GLY A 247 21.01 10.23 -12.08
C GLY A 247 21.67 10.28 -13.45
N LEU A 248 21.03 10.97 -14.39
CA LEU A 248 21.48 11.11 -15.78
C LEU A 248 21.10 12.49 -16.30
N GLY A 249 22.08 13.22 -16.84
CA GLY A 249 21.90 14.52 -17.47
C GLY A 249 22.60 14.60 -18.81
N GLY A 250 22.55 15.80 -19.39
CA GLY A 250 23.19 16.11 -20.67
C GLY A 250 22.38 15.65 -21.88
N GLN A 251 22.98 15.81 -23.06
CA GLN A 251 22.37 15.35 -24.31
C GLN A 251 22.38 13.82 -24.34
N ILE A 252 21.21 13.24 -24.54
CA ILE A 252 21.00 11.79 -24.53
C ILE A 252 20.62 11.33 -25.94
N LYS A 253 21.31 10.30 -26.45
CA LYS A 253 20.95 9.67 -27.71
C LYS A 253 20.06 8.47 -27.42
N VAL A 254 18.79 8.54 -27.79
CA VAL A 254 17.78 7.49 -27.51
C VAL A 254 17.31 6.93 -28.84
N ASN A 255 17.46 5.62 -29.05
CA ASN A 255 17.09 4.94 -30.31
C ASN A 255 17.69 5.60 -31.56
N GLY A 256 18.92 6.11 -31.46
CA GLY A 256 19.61 6.78 -32.57
C GLY A 256 19.38 8.29 -32.66
N GLU A 257 18.39 8.84 -31.97
CA GLU A 257 18.03 10.26 -32.03
C GLU A 257 18.63 11.03 -30.86
N LEU A 258 19.29 12.16 -31.14
CA LEU A 258 19.86 13.03 -30.12
C LEU A 258 18.75 13.91 -29.53
N GLN A 259 18.57 13.82 -28.21
CA GLN A 259 17.55 14.54 -27.46
C GLN A 259 18.23 15.35 -26.34
N ASN A 260 17.65 16.51 -26.03
CA ASN A 260 18.15 17.39 -24.99
C ASN A 260 17.06 17.60 -23.93
N TYR A 261 17.45 17.48 -22.66
CA TYR A 261 16.58 17.65 -21.51
C TYR A 261 17.18 18.71 -20.60
N GLU A 262 16.39 19.71 -20.21
CA GLU A 262 16.87 20.82 -19.38
C GLU A 262 17.19 20.37 -17.95
N ALA A 263 16.41 19.42 -17.43
CA ALA A 263 16.61 18.84 -16.11
C ALA A 263 17.27 17.47 -16.21
N ALA A 264 18.29 17.24 -15.38
CA ALA A 264 18.85 15.91 -15.19
C ALA A 264 17.87 15.02 -14.41
N MET A 265 17.78 13.75 -14.80
CA MET A 265 17.12 12.72 -13.99
C MET A 265 17.84 12.63 -12.64
N PRO A 266 17.12 12.76 -11.51
CA PRO A 266 17.73 12.65 -10.19
C PRO A 266 18.19 11.23 -9.89
N GLY A 267 19.25 11.10 -9.08
CA GLY A 267 19.68 9.81 -8.54
C GLY A 267 18.80 9.37 -7.38
N PHE A 268 18.28 8.16 -7.43
CA PHE A 268 17.44 7.56 -6.39
C PHE A 268 18.22 6.69 -5.40
N GLY A 269 19.54 6.58 -5.55
CA GLY A 269 20.39 5.77 -4.68
C GLY A 269 20.24 6.05 -3.17
N PRO A 270 20.12 7.31 -2.72
CA PRO A 270 19.90 7.60 -1.30
C PRO A 270 18.50 7.23 -0.79
N ALA A 271 17.50 7.20 -1.67
CA ALA A 271 16.09 6.98 -1.31
C ALA A 271 15.66 5.51 -1.42
N LEU A 272 16.31 4.73 -2.29
CA LEU A 272 15.94 3.35 -2.61
C LEU A 272 17.09 2.38 -2.31
N GLY A 273 16.75 1.25 -1.69
CA GLY A 273 17.63 0.11 -1.42
C GLY A 273 17.87 -0.77 -2.65
N ASP A 274 18.75 -1.77 -2.48
CA ASP A 274 19.19 -2.65 -3.58
C ASP A 274 18.05 -3.50 -4.17
N ASP A 275 17.14 -3.99 -3.32
CA ASP A 275 15.97 -4.77 -3.75
C ASP A 275 14.96 -3.90 -4.54
N GLU A 276 14.71 -2.67 -4.09
CA GLU A 276 13.79 -1.72 -4.72
C GLU A 276 14.30 -1.33 -6.12
N ILE A 277 15.58 -0.98 -6.24
CA ILE A 277 16.23 -0.67 -7.52
C ILE A 277 16.22 -1.89 -8.45
N ALA A 278 16.56 -3.08 -7.94
CA ALA A 278 16.52 -4.31 -8.72
C ALA A 278 15.10 -4.57 -9.25
N SER A 279 14.08 -4.37 -8.42
CA SER A 279 12.68 -4.51 -8.80
C SER A 279 12.26 -3.53 -9.89
N ILE A 280 12.52 -2.24 -9.73
CA ILE A 280 12.17 -1.22 -10.73
C ILE A 280 12.80 -1.57 -12.07
N LEU A 281 14.11 -1.85 -12.10
CA LEU A 281 14.83 -2.10 -13.35
C LEU A 281 14.41 -3.42 -14.01
N SER A 282 14.12 -4.45 -13.22
CA SER A 282 13.52 -5.69 -13.73
C SER A 282 12.17 -5.47 -14.40
N TYR A 283 11.28 -4.70 -13.77
CA TYR A 283 9.99 -4.36 -14.36
C TYR A 283 10.14 -3.55 -15.64
N VAL A 284 10.91 -2.44 -15.60
CA VAL A 284 11.13 -1.55 -16.74
C VAL A 284 11.68 -2.32 -17.96
N ARG A 285 12.62 -3.25 -17.74
CA ARG A 285 13.16 -4.10 -18.80
C ARG A 285 12.11 -5.08 -19.34
N SER A 286 11.29 -5.68 -18.48
CA SER A 286 10.25 -6.63 -18.91
C SER A 286 9.01 -6.00 -19.55
N ALA A 287 8.70 -4.75 -19.21
CA ALA A 287 7.42 -4.13 -19.56
C ALA A 287 7.37 -3.66 -21.01
N TRP A 288 8.52 -3.20 -21.54
CA TRP A 288 8.57 -2.53 -22.84
C TRP A 288 9.74 -2.96 -23.72
N THR A 289 10.50 -3.97 -23.31
CA THR A 289 11.59 -4.54 -24.11
C THR A 289 11.61 -6.06 -23.98
N ASP A 290 12.22 -6.74 -24.94
CA ASP A 290 12.46 -8.19 -24.86
C ASP A 290 13.73 -8.54 -24.07
N ALA A 291 14.35 -7.55 -23.42
CA ALA A 291 15.61 -7.74 -22.72
C ALA A 291 15.42 -8.53 -21.42
N PRO A 292 16.40 -9.35 -21.00
CA PRO A 292 16.31 -10.11 -19.76
C PRO A 292 16.02 -9.19 -18.56
N ALA A 293 14.95 -9.52 -17.84
CA ALA A 293 14.49 -8.79 -16.67
C ALA A 293 15.26 -9.14 -15.39
N ASP A 294 16.41 -9.80 -15.48
CA ASP A 294 17.11 -10.44 -14.37
C ASP A 294 18.05 -9.51 -13.58
N VAL A 295 17.66 -8.25 -13.36
CA VAL A 295 18.40 -7.35 -12.46
C VAL A 295 18.20 -7.82 -11.03
N THR A 296 19.26 -8.34 -10.38
CA THR A 296 19.18 -8.88 -9.01
C THR A 296 19.67 -7.88 -7.97
N SER A 297 19.18 -8.00 -6.74
CA SER A 297 19.67 -7.22 -5.61
C SER A 297 21.18 -7.35 -5.40
N ALA A 298 21.72 -8.57 -5.52
CA ALA A 298 23.15 -8.82 -5.46
C ALA A 298 23.93 -8.07 -6.55
N PHE A 299 23.38 -7.98 -7.76
CA PHE A 299 23.95 -7.21 -8.85
C PHE A 299 23.92 -5.71 -8.54
N VAL A 300 22.80 -5.18 -8.07
CA VAL A 300 22.67 -3.75 -7.68
C VAL A 300 23.65 -3.41 -6.57
N LYS A 301 23.75 -4.24 -5.54
CA LYS A 301 24.67 -4.07 -4.42
C LYS A 301 26.13 -3.99 -4.88
N LYS A 302 26.53 -4.83 -5.84
CA LYS A 302 27.87 -4.81 -6.44
C LYS A 302 28.13 -3.45 -7.10
N ILE A 303 27.22 -2.97 -7.94
CA ILE A 303 27.38 -1.70 -8.65
C ILE A 303 27.34 -0.52 -7.69
N ARG A 304 26.42 -0.50 -6.72
CA ARG A 304 26.37 0.51 -5.66
C ARG A 304 27.68 0.60 -4.89
N GLY A 305 28.31 -0.55 -4.62
CA GLY A 305 29.63 -0.62 -3.99
C GLY A 305 30.73 -0.01 -4.85
N ALA A 306 30.70 -0.22 -6.17
CA ALA A 306 31.66 0.33 -7.12
C ALA A 306 31.47 1.85 -7.34
N GLU A 307 30.25 2.35 -7.20
CA GLU A 307 29.90 3.75 -7.47
C GLU A 307 29.88 4.63 -6.20
N LYS A 308 30.53 4.22 -5.10
CA LYS A 308 30.53 4.98 -3.83
C LYS A 308 31.07 6.40 -4.00
N GLU A 309 32.18 6.54 -4.71
CA GLU A 309 32.89 7.81 -4.88
C GLU A 309 32.25 8.73 -5.94
N LYS A 310 31.34 8.21 -6.76
CA LYS A 310 30.66 9.03 -7.78
C LYS A 310 29.61 9.94 -7.12
N THR A 311 29.79 11.24 -7.27
CA THR A 311 28.81 12.26 -6.85
C THR A 311 28.07 12.84 -8.05
N GLY A 312 26.77 13.13 -7.88
CA GLY A 312 25.93 13.74 -8.91
C GLY A 312 25.60 12.82 -10.10
N PRO A 313 24.76 13.31 -11.05
CA PRO A 313 24.34 12.56 -12.23
C PRO A 313 25.51 12.23 -13.16
N TYR A 314 25.34 11.21 -13.99
CA TYR A 314 26.22 11.00 -15.14
C TYR A 314 25.86 11.97 -16.26
N GLU A 315 26.85 12.40 -17.02
CA GLU A 315 26.62 12.96 -18.33
C GLU A 315 26.39 11.80 -19.31
N ALA A 316 25.31 11.82 -20.07
CA ALA A 316 24.92 10.69 -20.92
C ALA A 316 26.04 10.29 -21.92
N GLN A 317 26.85 11.25 -22.35
CA GLN A 317 28.01 11.03 -23.22
C GLN A 317 29.04 10.08 -22.62
N GLN A 318 29.18 10.04 -21.30
CA GLN A 318 30.11 9.14 -20.59
C GLN A 318 29.69 7.67 -20.70
N LEU A 319 28.43 7.41 -21.06
CA LEU A 319 27.83 6.08 -21.06
C LEU A 319 27.50 5.57 -22.48
N TRP A 320 27.51 6.45 -23.50
CA TRP A 320 27.09 6.13 -24.86
C TRP A 320 27.77 4.91 -25.48
N GLU A 321 29.08 4.75 -25.31
CA GLU A 321 29.83 3.63 -25.89
C GLU A 321 29.35 2.26 -25.38
N ARG A 322 28.76 2.22 -24.19
CA ARG A 322 28.23 0.98 -23.60
C ARG A 322 26.73 0.80 -23.83
N VAL A 323 26.01 1.88 -24.16
CA VAL A 323 24.58 1.82 -24.54
C VAL A 323 24.41 1.29 -25.95
N VAL A 324 25.24 1.77 -26.89
CA VAL A 324 25.26 1.32 -28.27
C VAL A 324 26.03 0.02 -28.37
N ARG A 325 25.38 -1.12 -28.12
CA ARG A 325 25.95 -2.40 -28.56
C ARG A 325 25.97 -2.43 -30.09
N ARG A 326 27.14 -2.77 -30.66
CA ARG A 326 27.25 -3.28 -32.04
C ARG A 326 26.42 -4.54 -32.21
#